data_AF-A0A9C8VYR0-F1
#
_entry.id   AF-A0A9C8VYR0-F1
#
_cell.length_a   1.000
_cell.length_b   1.000
_cell.length_c   1.000
_cell.angle_alpha   90.00
_cell.angle_beta   90.00
_cell.angle_gamma   90.00
#
_symmetry.space_group_name_H-M   'P 1'
#
loop_
_entity.id
_entity.type
_entity.pdbx_description
1 polymer ?
#
loop_
_entity_poly.entity_id
_entity_poly.type
_entity_poly.pdbx_seq_one_letter_code
_entity_poly.pdbx_strand_id
1 'polypeptide(L)'
;MATIEHNGKTYEVDEDGFLLKGDEWDENWVDYVKTVEGISEITDEHQKVIDALQEYYKKNGIAPMVRILSKTTGFPLKRIYELFPSGPGKGACKMAGLPKPTGCV
;
A
#
# COMPACT_ATOMS: atom_id res chain seq x y z
N MET A 1 11.51 -12.14 -9.96
CA MET A 1 10.02 -12.10 -10.04
C MET A 1 9.50 -13.32 -9.32
N ALA A 2 8.67 -13.10 -8.33
CA ALA A 2 8.07 -14.15 -7.53
C ALA A 2 6.55 -14.08 -7.66
N THR A 3 5.90 -15.19 -7.36
CA THR A 3 4.44 -15.32 -7.41
C THR A 3 3.93 -15.60 -6.01
N ILE A 4 2.92 -14.85 -5.58
CA ILE A 4 2.23 -15.08 -4.32
C ILE A 4 0.87 -15.68 -4.61
N GLU A 5 0.55 -16.79 -3.95
CA GLU A 5 -0.80 -17.36 -3.96
C GLU A 5 -1.49 -17.06 -2.63
N HIS A 6 -2.66 -16.43 -2.69
CA HIS A 6 -3.46 -16.10 -1.51
C HIS A 6 -4.95 -16.21 -1.84
N ASN A 7 -5.72 -16.94 -1.03
CA ASN A 7 -7.16 -17.18 -1.23
C ASN A 7 -7.55 -17.63 -2.66
N GLY A 8 -6.69 -18.42 -3.32
CA GLY A 8 -6.93 -18.92 -4.68
C GLY A 8 -6.69 -17.89 -5.80
N LYS A 9 -6.14 -16.72 -5.45
CA LYS A 9 -5.60 -15.74 -6.40
C LYS A 9 -4.09 -15.77 -6.42
N THR A 10 -3.55 -15.33 -7.55
CA THR A 10 -2.13 -15.33 -7.86
C THR A 10 -1.70 -13.91 -8.18
N TYR A 11 -0.65 -13.43 -7.52
CA TYR A 11 -0.11 -12.08 -7.68
C TYR A 11 1.35 -12.13 -8.12
N GLU A 12 1.68 -11.40 -9.19
CA GLU A 12 3.07 -11.23 -9.60
C GLU A 12 3.72 -10.07 -8.84
N VAL A 13 4.86 -10.32 -8.20
CA VAL A 13 5.57 -9.32 -7.40
C VAL A 13 7.05 -9.18 -7.74
N ASP A 14 7.57 -8.00 -7.41
CA ASP A 14 9.00 -7.73 -7.40
C ASP A 14 9.71 -8.39 -6.19
N GLU A 15 11.03 -8.19 -6.09
CA GLU A 15 11.86 -8.77 -5.04
C GLU A 15 11.57 -8.20 -3.64
N ASP A 16 10.93 -7.04 -3.56
CA ASP A 16 10.51 -6.38 -2.32
C ASP A 16 9.04 -6.70 -1.95
N GLY A 17 8.35 -7.47 -2.78
CA GLY A 17 6.96 -7.86 -2.61
C GLY A 17 5.94 -6.78 -3.00
N PHE A 18 6.29 -5.87 -3.91
CA PHE A 18 5.32 -4.96 -4.52
C PHE A 18 4.66 -5.59 -5.74
N LEU A 19 3.37 -5.31 -5.91
CA LEU A 19 2.58 -5.77 -7.04
C LEU A 19 3.16 -5.22 -8.35
N LEU A 20 3.43 -6.09 -9.32
CA LEU A 20 3.94 -5.68 -10.64
C LEU A 20 2.83 -5.09 -11.51
N LYS A 21 1.60 -5.59 -11.36
CA LYS A 21 0.43 -5.14 -12.12
C LYS A 21 -0.64 -4.64 -11.17
N GLY A 22 -0.78 -3.32 -11.08
CA GLY A 22 -1.80 -2.67 -10.24
C GLY A 22 -3.23 -3.14 -10.53
N ASP A 23 -3.53 -3.55 -11.77
CA ASP A 23 -4.84 -4.06 -12.18
C ASP A 23 -5.21 -5.42 -11.54
N GLU A 24 -4.24 -6.15 -10.98
CA GLU A 24 -4.48 -7.39 -10.24
C GLU A 24 -4.87 -7.12 -8.78
N TRP A 25 -4.79 -5.87 -8.31
CA TRP A 25 -5.11 -5.52 -6.93
C TRP A 25 -6.58 -5.78 -6.61
N ASP A 26 -6.82 -6.36 -5.43
CA ASP A 26 -8.14 -6.54 -4.84
C ASP A 26 -8.05 -6.71 -3.32
N GLU A 27 -9.18 -6.91 -2.66
CA GLU A 27 -9.24 -7.05 -1.19
C GLU A 27 -8.40 -8.23 -0.65
N ASN A 28 -8.22 -9.31 -1.43
CA ASN A 28 -7.36 -10.42 -1.01
C ASN A 28 -5.88 -10.02 -0.96
N TRP A 29 -5.45 -9.05 -1.78
CA TRP A 29 -4.09 -8.51 -1.68
C TRP A 29 -3.87 -7.77 -0.36
N VAL A 30 -4.86 -6.98 0.06
CA VAL A 30 -4.82 -6.28 1.36
C VAL A 30 -4.71 -7.28 2.51
N ASP A 31 -5.51 -8.36 2.47
CA ASP A 31 -5.46 -9.43 3.46
C ASP A 31 -4.09 -10.13 3.51
N TYR A 32 -3.49 -10.42 2.35
CA TYR A 32 -2.13 -10.95 2.28
C TYR A 32 -1.11 -9.98 2.90
N VAL A 33 -1.05 -8.73 2.42
CA VAL A 33 -0.04 -7.75 2.86
C VAL A 33 -0.17 -7.43 4.34
N LYS A 34 -1.39 -7.43 4.88
CA LYS A 34 -1.65 -7.30 6.31
C LYS A 34 -0.83 -8.30 7.14
N THR A 35 -0.78 -9.57 6.71
CA THR A 35 -0.01 -10.61 7.41
C THR A 35 1.50 -10.34 7.36
N VAL A 36 1.99 -9.87 6.22
CA VAL A 36 3.42 -9.59 5.99
C VAL A 36 3.88 -8.34 6.76
N GLU A 37 3.03 -7.32 6.84
CA GLU A 37 3.32 -6.05 7.52
C GLU A 37 3.05 -6.11 9.03
N GLY A 38 2.54 -7.23 9.56
CA GLY A 38 2.26 -7.41 10.98
C GLY A 38 1.09 -6.55 11.49
N ILE A 39 0.11 -6.28 10.63
CA ILE A 39 -1.08 -5.50 10.98
C ILE A 39 -2.16 -6.47 11.47
N SER A 40 -2.67 -6.28 12.69
CA SER A 40 -3.66 -7.20 13.28
C SER A 40 -5.05 -7.07 12.65
N GLU A 41 -5.46 -5.86 12.30
CA GLU A 41 -6.78 -5.55 11.74
C GLU A 41 -6.71 -4.37 10.76
N ILE A 42 -7.45 -4.46 9.66
CA ILE A 42 -7.62 -3.37 8.71
C ILE A 42 -8.82 -2.55 9.16
N THR A 43 -8.53 -1.38 9.72
CA THR A 43 -9.54 -0.42 10.18
C THR A 43 -9.92 0.58 9.09
N ASP A 44 -10.97 1.37 9.31
CA ASP A 44 -11.37 2.46 8.41
C ASP A 44 -10.23 3.47 8.14
N GLU A 45 -9.32 3.67 9.11
CA GLU A 45 -8.16 4.54 8.92
C GLU A 45 -7.14 3.95 7.95
N HIS A 46 -6.95 2.63 7.96
CA HIS A 46 -6.11 1.96 6.97
C HIS A 46 -6.73 2.09 5.58
N GLN A 47 -8.03 1.81 5.47
CA GLN A 47 -8.77 1.90 4.22
C GLN A 47 -8.69 3.32 3.64
N LYS A 48 -8.88 4.35 4.46
CA LYS A 48 -8.76 5.74 4.04
C LYS A 48 -7.38 6.08 3.46
N VAL A 49 -6.30 5.51 4.01
CA VAL A 49 -4.95 5.73 3.48
C VAL A 49 -4.75 4.98 2.16
N ILE A 50 -5.24 3.74 2.05
CA ILE A 50 -5.20 2.93 0.83
C ILE A 50 -5.95 3.65 -0.30
N ASP A 51 -7.19 4.07 -0.05
CA ASP A 51 -8.04 4.77 -1.03
C ASP A 51 -7.35 6.06 -1.50
N ALA A 52 -6.83 6.87 -0.56
CA ALA A 52 -6.14 8.11 -0.91
C ALA A 52 -4.91 7.87 -1.80
N LEU A 53 -4.17 6.76 -1.60
CA LEU A 53 -3.03 6.38 -2.43
C LEU A 53 -3.49 5.94 -3.83
N GLN A 54 -4.51 5.09 -3.90
CA GLN A 54 -5.06 4.59 -5.17
C GLN A 54 -5.66 5.72 -6.01
N GLU A 55 -6.47 6.58 -5.41
CA GLU A 55 -7.07 7.74 -6.08
C GLU A 55 -6.00 8.70 -6.60
N TYR A 56 -4.98 8.99 -5.79
CA TYR A 56 -3.90 9.87 -6.20
C TYR A 56 -3.08 9.24 -7.34
N TYR A 57 -2.76 7.95 -7.26
CA TYR A 57 -2.03 7.24 -8.30
C TYR A 57 -2.83 7.20 -9.61
N LYS A 58 -4.12 6.84 -9.54
CA LYS A 58 -5.02 6.83 -10.71
C LYS A 58 -5.08 8.18 -11.42
N LYS A 59 -5.01 9.28 -10.66
CA LYS A 59 -5.07 10.64 -11.20
C LYS A 59 -3.73 11.15 -11.74
N ASN A 60 -2.61 10.80 -11.11
CA ASN A 60 -1.32 11.44 -11.37
C ASN A 60 -0.24 10.50 -11.93
N GLY A 61 -0.46 9.18 -11.92
CA GLY A 61 0.50 8.17 -12.34
C GLY A 61 1.69 7.96 -11.40
N ILE A 62 1.68 8.59 -10.22
CA ILE A 62 2.75 8.52 -9.22
C ILE A 62 2.18 8.49 -7.80
N ALA A 63 2.93 7.93 -6.85
CA ALA A 63 2.57 7.99 -5.44
C ALA A 63 2.65 9.46 -4.92
N PRO A 64 1.76 9.87 -4.00
CA PRO A 64 1.82 11.21 -3.41
C PRO A 64 3.03 11.36 -2.48
N MET A 65 3.57 12.58 -2.38
CA MET A 65 4.49 12.91 -1.30
C MET A 65 3.82 12.73 0.06
N VAL A 66 4.58 12.36 1.09
CA VAL A 66 4.06 12.17 2.47
C VAL A 66 3.23 13.37 2.95
N ARG A 67 3.67 14.60 2.65
CA ARG A 67 2.93 15.82 3.02
C ARG A 67 1.56 15.92 2.36
N ILE A 68 1.42 15.45 1.11
CA ILE A 68 0.15 15.41 0.40
C ILE A 68 -0.72 14.32 1.01
N LEU A 69 -0.17 13.13 1.22
CA LEU A 69 -0.89 12.02 1.85
C LEU A 69 -1.47 12.42 3.21
N SER A 70 -0.65 12.98 4.10
CA SER A 70 -1.09 13.48 5.41
C SER A 70 -2.17 14.56 5.31
N LYS A 71 -2.09 15.44 4.31
CA LYS A 71 -3.11 16.48 4.09
C LYS A 71 -4.43 15.89 3.61
N THR A 72 -4.38 14.93 2.69
CA THR A 72 -5.57 14.28 2.11
C THR A 72 -6.28 13.41 3.13
N THR A 73 -5.53 12.62 3.90
CA THR A 73 -6.11 11.72 4.91
C THR A 73 -6.45 12.44 6.22
N GLY A 74 -5.81 13.59 6.49
CA GLY A 74 -5.88 14.28 7.77
C GLY A 74 -5.02 13.64 8.86
N PHE A 75 -4.21 12.61 8.51
CA PHE A 75 -3.39 11.89 9.48
C PHE A 75 -1.95 12.44 9.51
N PRO A 76 -1.42 12.77 10.70
CA PRO A 76 -0.01 13.11 10.82
C PRO A 76 0.86 11.90 10.45
N LEU A 77 2.10 12.14 10.00
CA LEU A 77 3.02 11.07 9.63
C LEU A 77 3.17 10.00 10.72
N LYS A 78 3.23 10.41 11.99
CA LYS A 78 3.27 9.49 13.13
C LYS A 78 2.10 8.50 13.12
N ARG A 79 0.87 8.96 12.85
CA ARG A 79 -0.31 8.10 12.78
C ARG A 79 -0.21 7.11 11.62
N ILE A 80 0.34 7.54 10.48
CA ILE A 80 0.55 6.64 9.34
C ILE A 80 1.55 5.53 9.69
N TYR A 81 2.59 5.80 10.49
CA TYR A 81 3.49 4.75 10.99
C TYR A 81 2.85 3.83 12.02
N GLU A 82 1.89 4.31 12.81
CA GLU A 82 1.11 3.46 13.73
C GLU A 82 0.17 2.51 12.97
N LEU A 83 -0.38 2.96 11.83
CA LEU A 83 -1.23 2.14 10.96
C LEU A 83 -0.40 1.19 10.08
N PHE A 84 0.71 1.68 9.52
CA PHE A 84 1.59 0.92 8.64
C PHE A 84 2.99 0.90 9.24
N PRO A 85 3.40 -0.17 9.95
CA PRO A 85 4.67 -0.22 10.66
C PRO A 85 5.90 0.01 9.76
N SER A 86 5.88 -0.46 8.51
CA SER A 86 6.94 -0.17 7.53
C SER A 86 6.86 1.23 6.90
N GLY A 87 5.90 2.05 7.32
CA GLY A 87 5.69 3.43 6.87
C GLY A 87 4.88 3.57 5.57
N PRO A 88 4.69 4.81 5.11
CA PRO A 88 3.83 5.13 3.95
C PRO A 88 4.32 4.52 2.63
N GLY A 89 5.64 4.41 2.44
CA GLY A 89 6.21 3.86 1.22
C GLY A 89 6.11 2.33 1.20
N LYS A 90 6.86 1.67 2.10
CA LYS A 90 6.96 0.20 2.09
C LYS A 90 5.67 -0.50 2.52
N GLY A 91 4.95 0.03 3.50
CA GLY A 91 3.71 -0.57 4.00
C GLY A 91 2.51 -0.11 3.19
N ALA A 92 2.18 1.19 3.26
CA ALA A 92 0.93 1.69 2.70
C ALA A 92 0.87 1.63 1.16
N CYS A 93 1.93 2.03 0.43
CA CYS A 93 1.92 1.93 -1.05
C CYS A 93 1.87 0.48 -1.51
N LYS A 94 2.59 -0.44 -0.85
CA LYS A 94 2.52 -1.87 -1.15
C LYS A 94 1.10 -2.40 -0.96
N MET A 95 0.49 -2.14 0.20
CA MET A 95 -0.88 -2.58 0.49
C MET A 95 -1.90 -1.99 -0.49
N ALA A 96 -1.68 -0.76 -0.96
CA ALA A 96 -2.53 -0.12 -1.96
C ALA A 96 -2.31 -0.60 -3.40
N GLY A 97 -1.37 -1.53 -3.65
CA GLY A 97 -1.08 -2.06 -4.98
C GLY A 97 -0.33 -1.10 -5.89
N LEU A 98 0.29 -0.06 -5.31
CA LEU A 98 1.14 0.87 -6.06
C LEU A 98 2.50 0.23 -6.33
N PRO A 99 3.16 0.57 -7.46
CA PRO A 99 4.52 0.12 -7.72
C PRO A 99 5.49 0.67 -6.66
N LYS A 100 6.62 -0.01 -6.52
CA LYS A 100 7.69 0.39 -5.60
C LYS A 100 8.03 1.88 -5.79
N PRO A 101 7.95 2.72 -4.74
CA PRO A 101 8.26 4.13 -4.85
C PRO A 101 9.72 4.34 -5.31
N THR A 102 9.90 5.07 -6.41
CA THR A 102 11.22 5.48 -6.89
C THR A 102 11.57 6.85 -6.30
N GLY A 103 12.36 6.86 -5.24
CA GLY A 103 12.90 8.07 -4.62
C GLY A 103 13.93 7.68 -3.57
N CYS A 104 15.04 8.41 -3.49
CA CYS A 104 16.08 8.11 -2.50
C CYS A 104 15.50 8.19 -1.08
N VAL A 105 15.58 7.07 -0.36
CA VAL A 105 15.58 7.03 1.11
C VAL A 105 16.90 7.54 1.65
#